data_AF-A0A5J5NNM7-F1
#
_entry.id   AF-A0A5J5NNM7-F1
#
_cell.length_a   1.000
_cell.length_b   1.000
_cell.length_c   1.000
_cell.angle_alpha   90.00
_cell.angle_beta   90.00
_cell.angle_gamma   90.00
#
_symmetry.space_group_name_H-M   'P 1'
#
loop_
_entity.id
_entity.type
_entity.pdbx_description
1 polymer ?
#
loop_
_entity_poly.entity_id
_entity_poly.type
_entity_poly.pdbx_seq_one_letter_code
_entity_poly.pdbx_strand_id
1 'polypeptide(L)'
;MDDNLYDEFGNYIGPDIESDQGSEGEEEEDEDLPDRHVQEEGQQSDGEAPDGVSNGWITAANDVDMDNQIVLAEDKKYYPTAEEVYGEDVETLVMDEDEQPLEQPIIKPVKNIKFEVGVKDSSTYVSTQFLIGLMSNPGLIRNVALIGHL
;
A
#
# COMPACT_ATOMS: atom_id res chain seq x y z
N MET A 1 0.17 -41.73 2.97
CA MET A 1 0.81 -41.09 1.82
C MET A 1 0.13 -39.75 1.81
N ASP A 2 0.78 -38.75 2.40
CA ASP A 2 0.13 -37.45 2.64
C ASP A 2 -0.07 -36.76 1.29
N ASP A 3 -1.33 -36.55 0.91
CA ASP A 3 -1.69 -35.85 -0.30
C ASP A 3 -1.31 -34.37 -0.12
N ASN A 4 -0.46 -33.82 -0.98
CA ASN A 4 -0.09 -32.41 -0.99
C ASN A 4 -1.32 -31.55 -1.31
N LEU A 5 -2.09 -31.19 -0.28
CA LEU A 5 -3.29 -30.33 -0.37
C LEU A 5 -2.97 -28.85 -0.69
N TYR A 6 -1.69 -28.55 -0.93
CA TYR A 6 -1.20 -27.21 -1.25
C TYR A 6 -0.26 -27.26 -2.46
N ASP A 7 -0.45 -26.31 -3.38
CA ASP A 7 0.45 -26.08 -4.52
C ASP A 7 1.77 -25.41 -4.07
N GLU A 8 2.78 -25.36 -4.96
CA GLU A 8 4.12 -24.76 -4.74
C GLU A 8 4.07 -23.26 -4.37
N PHE A 9 2.92 -22.61 -4.58
CA PHE A 9 2.65 -21.22 -4.20
C PHE A 9 1.87 -21.08 -2.88
N GLY A 10 1.58 -22.18 -2.17
CA GLY A 10 0.89 -22.17 -0.88
C GLY A 10 -0.64 -22.07 -0.96
N ASN A 11 -1.23 -22.18 -2.15
CA ASN A 11 -2.68 -22.18 -2.34
C ASN A 11 -3.27 -23.55 -2.02
N TYR A 12 -4.40 -23.57 -1.28
CA TYR A 12 -5.13 -24.81 -1.00
C TYR A 12 -5.78 -25.35 -2.28
N ILE A 13 -5.37 -26.54 -2.70
CA ILE A 13 -5.91 -27.27 -3.86
C ILE A 13 -6.71 -28.52 -3.43
N GLY A 14 -7.00 -28.63 -2.14
CA GLY A 14 -7.80 -29.70 -1.57
C GLY A 14 -9.29 -29.58 -1.88
N PRO A 15 -10.09 -30.61 -1.53
CA PRO A 15 -11.54 -30.55 -1.70
C PRO A 15 -12.15 -29.37 -0.92
N ASP A 16 -13.20 -28.77 -1.49
CA ASP A 16 -13.85 -27.57 -0.93
C ASP A 16 -14.21 -27.77 0.55
N ILE A 17 -13.63 -26.94 1.42
CA ILE A 17 -13.92 -26.96 2.85
C ILE A 17 -15.24 -26.21 3.10
N GLU A 18 -16.16 -26.86 3.83
CA GLU A 18 -17.49 -26.32 4.16
C GLU A 18 -17.43 -25.03 5.00
N SER A 19 -16.24 -24.61 5.46
CA SER A 19 -15.99 -23.41 6.26
C SER A 19 -16.00 -22.10 5.49
N ASP A 20 -16.01 -22.11 4.16
CA ASP A 20 -16.04 -20.88 3.32
C ASP A 20 -17.47 -20.39 3.00
N GLN A 21 -18.51 -21.04 3.54
CA GLN A 21 -19.92 -20.57 3.44
C GLN A 21 -20.35 -19.67 4.61
N GLY A 22 -19.45 -19.29 5.52
CA GLY A 22 -19.79 -18.60 6.78
C GLY A 22 -19.36 -17.14 6.90
N SER A 23 -18.90 -16.49 5.83
CA SER A 23 -18.42 -15.09 5.85
C SER A 23 -19.28 -14.14 5.00
N GLU A 24 -20.59 -14.39 4.95
CA GLU A 24 -21.56 -13.35 4.56
C GLU A 24 -22.05 -12.65 5.83
N GLY A 25 -21.86 -11.32 5.86
CA GLY A 25 -21.95 -10.49 7.07
C GLY A 25 -23.25 -10.60 7.86
N GLU A 26 -23.09 -10.87 9.16
CA GLU A 26 -24.07 -10.60 10.20
C GLU A 26 -23.59 -9.36 10.97
N GLU A 27 -24.12 -8.19 10.59
CA GLU A 27 -24.17 -7.02 11.46
C GLU A 27 -25.26 -7.26 12.50
N GLU A 28 -24.90 -7.81 13.67
CA GLU A 28 -25.79 -7.84 14.84
C GLU A 28 -25.46 -6.68 15.79
N GLU A 29 -26.47 -5.83 15.98
CA GLU A 29 -26.54 -4.74 16.97
C GLU A 29 -26.54 -5.32 18.39
N ASP A 30 -25.46 -5.11 19.15
CA ASP A 30 -25.45 -5.40 20.60
C ASP A 30 -25.75 -4.12 21.40
N GLU A 31 -27.05 -3.90 21.65
CA GLU A 31 -27.56 -3.07 22.75
C GLU A 31 -27.55 -3.90 24.07
N ASP A 32 -27.31 -3.20 25.19
CA ASP A 32 -27.57 -3.60 26.59
C ASP A 32 -26.62 -4.58 27.32
N LEU A 33 -25.57 -4.00 27.95
CA LEU A 33 -24.92 -4.59 29.12
C LEU A 33 -25.45 -3.92 30.42
N PRO A 34 -26.01 -4.68 31.39
CA PRO A 34 -26.62 -4.12 32.58
C PRO A 34 -25.60 -3.71 33.66
N ASP A 35 -25.91 -2.56 34.25
CA ASP A 35 -25.26 -1.85 35.34
C ASP A 35 -25.08 -2.73 36.60
N ARG A 36 -23.83 -3.00 37.00
CA ARG A 36 -23.49 -3.77 38.22
C ARG A 36 -23.10 -2.81 39.35
N HIS A 37 -24.10 -2.34 40.07
CA HIS A 37 -23.96 -1.55 41.29
C HIS A 37 -23.71 -2.46 42.52
N VAL A 38 -22.56 -2.30 43.20
CA VAL A 38 -22.31 -2.72 44.60
C VAL A 38 -21.36 -1.66 45.20
N GLN A 39 -21.88 -0.61 45.84
CA GLN A 39 -21.88 -0.38 47.30
C GLN A 39 -20.52 -0.56 48.00
N GLU A 40 -19.93 0.54 48.46
CA GLU A 40 -19.23 0.71 49.77
C GLU A 40 -18.90 2.22 49.90
N GLU A 41 -19.72 2.98 50.64
CA GLU A 41 -19.55 3.38 52.04
C GLU A 41 -18.77 4.69 52.19
N GLY A 42 -19.50 5.73 52.62
CA GLY A 42 -18.93 7.00 53.02
C GLY A 42 -18.23 6.90 54.37
N GLN A 43 -17.05 7.51 54.45
CA GLN A 43 -16.44 7.87 55.73
C GLN A 43 -15.85 9.28 55.63
N GLN A 44 -16.58 10.24 56.20
CA GLN A 44 -16.02 11.50 56.66
C GLN A 44 -15.12 11.19 57.86
N SER A 45 -13.85 11.59 57.82
CA SER A 45 -13.04 11.74 59.02
C SER A 45 -12.27 13.04 58.94
N ASP A 46 -12.70 13.94 59.80
CA ASP A 46 -12.03 15.15 60.26
C ASP A 46 -10.61 14.84 60.75
N GLY A 47 -9.64 15.67 60.38
CA GLY A 47 -8.21 15.41 60.54
C GLY A 47 -7.39 16.67 60.35
N GLU A 48 -7.49 17.56 61.32
CA GLU A 48 -6.75 18.81 61.48
C GLU A 48 -5.23 18.54 61.55
N ALA A 49 -4.44 19.12 60.63
CA ALA A 49 -2.98 19.15 60.68
C ALA A 49 -2.45 20.55 60.29
N PRO A 50 -1.40 21.07 60.97
CA PRO A 50 -1.20 22.51 61.14
C PRO A 50 -0.32 23.18 60.09
N ASP A 51 -0.34 24.52 60.14
CA ASP A 51 0.48 25.50 59.42
C ASP A 51 1.93 25.07 59.16
N GLY A 52 2.32 25.16 57.89
CA GLY A 52 3.69 24.88 57.46
C GLY A 52 3.95 25.20 55.99
N VAL A 53 3.46 26.35 55.51
CA VAL A 53 3.85 26.90 54.20
C VAL A 53 5.33 27.25 54.25
N SER A 54 6.19 26.32 53.84
CA SER A 54 7.53 26.66 53.35
C SER A 54 7.59 26.32 51.87
N ASN A 55 7.35 27.35 51.06
CA ASN A 55 7.72 27.36 49.65
C ASN A 55 9.25 27.24 49.55
N GLY A 56 9.74 26.00 49.58
CA GLY A 56 11.14 25.65 49.40
C GLY A 56 11.55 25.68 47.93
N TRP A 57 11.36 26.84 47.28
CA TRP A 57 12.14 27.17 46.09
C TRP A 57 13.62 27.17 46.52
N ILE A 58 14.45 26.50 45.72
CA ILE A 58 15.93 26.49 45.69
C ILE A 58 16.54 25.24 46.33
N THR A 59 16.60 24.17 45.54
CA THR A 59 17.78 23.29 45.47
C THR A 59 18.18 23.10 44.00
N ALA A 60 19.46 22.80 43.79
CA ALA A 60 20.29 22.96 42.59
C ALA A 60 19.67 22.66 41.20
N ALA A 61 20.01 23.50 40.22
CA ALA A 61 19.46 23.54 38.87
C ALA A 61 19.98 22.48 37.87
N ASN A 62 20.36 21.26 38.30
CA ASN A 62 20.85 20.23 37.35
C ASN A 62 20.44 18.79 37.66
N ASP A 63 19.60 18.55 38.67
CA ASP A 63 19.03 17.22 38.93
C ASP A 63 17.55 17.43 39.22
N VAL A 64 16.77 17.58 38.15
CA VAL A 64 15.32 17.50 38.25
C VAL A 64 15.01 16.02 38.09
N ASP A 65 14.77 15.33 39.19
CA ASP A 65 14.27 13.95 39.18
C ASP A 65 13.04 13.91 38.27
N MET A 66 13.19 13.37 37.05
CA MET A 66 12.11 13.30 36.05
C MET A 66 10.99 12.31 36.44
N ASP A 67 11.12 11.66 37.60
CA ASP A 67 10.28 10.56 38.07
C ASP A 67 8.81 10.97 38.33
N ASN A 68 8.52 12.27 38.48
CA ASN A 68 7.16 12.79 38.65
C ASN A 68 6.63 13.58 37.43
N GLN A 69 7.19 13.37 36.24
CA GLN A 69 6.64 13.97 35.04
C GLN A 69 5.37 13.23 34.58
N ILE A 70 4.23 13.93 34.65
CA ILE A 70 2.94 13.40 34.20
C ILE A 70 2.92 13.36 32.67
N VAL A 71 2.59 12.19 32.11
CA VAL A 71 2.38 11.99 30.67
C VAL A 71 0.89 12.14 30.37
N LEU A 72 0.54 12.96 29.37
CA LEU A 72 -0.83 13.10 28.90
C LEU A 72 -1.30 11.79 28.24
N ALA A 73 -2.62 11.54 28.24
CA ALA A 73 -3.16 10.30 27.69
C ALA A 73 -2.88 10.13 26.18
N GLU A 74 -2.79 11.23 25.43
CA GLU A 74 -2.43 11.26 24.00
C GLU A 74 -0.95 10.95 23.74
N ASP A 75 -0.07 11.32 24.68
CA ASP A 75 1.38 11.09 24.60
C ASP A 75 1.81 9.75 25.20
N LYS A 76 0.86 8.95 25.68
CA LYS A 76 1.15 7.65 26.29
C LYS A 76 1.64 6.67 25.22
N LYS A 77 2.95 6.49 25.15
CA LYS A 77 3.59 5.45 24.33
C LYS A 77 3.28 4.08 24.91
N TYR A 78 2.50 3.27 24.20
CA TYR A 78 2.13 1.91 24.61
C TYR A 78 3.15 0.86 24.16
N TYR A 79 3.89 1.14 23.09
CA TYR A 79 4.81 0.18 22.47
C TYR A 79 6.22 0.78 22.35
N PRO A 80 7.27 -0.04 22.54
CA PRO A 80 8.65 0.35 22.25
C PRO A 80 8.84 0.73 20.78
N THR A 81 9.90 1.49 20.50
CA THR A 81 10.26 1.84 19.11
C THR A 81 10.83 0.63 18.35
N ALA A 82 10.78 0.65 17.02
CA ALA A 82 11.26 -0.47 16.20
C ALA A 82 12.77 -0.72 16.39
N GLU A 83 13.56 0.34 16.56
CA GLU A 83 15.00 0.27 16.81
C GLU A 83 15.33 -0.41 18.15
N GLU A 84 14.57 -0.16 19.21
CA GLU A 84 14.75 -0.82 20.52
C GLU A 84 14.45 -2.33 20.46
N VAL A 85 13.58 -2.76 19.55
CA VAL A 85 13.20 -4.17 19.40
C VAL A 85 14.21 -4.94 18.54
N TYR A 86 14.66 -4.35 17.43
CA TYR A 86 15.51 -5.05 16.44
C TYR A 86 17.01 -4.71 16.56
N GLY A 87 17.38 -3.57 17.12
CA GLY A 87 18.75 -3.08 17.26
C GLY A 87 19.28 -2.32 16.04
N GLU A 88 20.42 -1.64 16.21
CA GLU A 88 21.04 -0.75 15.21
C GLU A 88 21.52 -1.47 13.94
N ASP A 89 21.72 -2.78 13.99
CA ASP A 89 22.20 -3.59 12.85
C ASP A 89 21.10 -3.86 11.80
N VAL A 90 19.84 -3.50 12.09
CA VAL A 90 18.67 -3.78 11.24
C VAL A 90 18.02 -2.47 10.79
N GLU A 91 17.90 -2.27 9.48
CA GLU A 91 17.18 -1.13 8.91
C GLU A 91 15.67 -1.39 8.94
N THR A 92 14.96 -0.62 9.76
CA THR A 92 13.50 -0.67 9.84
C THR A 92 12.88 0.43 8.97
N LEU A 93 12.25 0.04 7.87
CA LEU A 93 11.54 0.94 6.95
C LEU A 93 10.02 0.82 7.18
N VAL A 94 9.33 1.96 7.31
CA VAL A 94 7.86 2.03 7.36
C VAL A 94 7.39 2.67 6.06
N MET A 95 6.65 1.93 5.24
CA MET A 95 6.09 2.41 3.98
C MET A 95 4.56 2.32 4.05
N ASP A 96 3.92 3.47 4.29
CA ASP A 96 2.46 3.56 4.45
C ASP A 96 1.73 3.64 3.10
N GLU A 97 2.41 4.15 2.07
CA GLU A 97 1.86 4.33 0.73
C GLU A 97 2.68 3.60 -0.33
N ASP A 98 2.00 3.14 -1.38
CA ASP A 98 2.62 2.48 -2.51
C ASP A 98 3.43 3.46 -3.37
N GLU A 99 4.60 3.03 -3.85
CA GLU A 99 5.41 3.81 -4.78
C GLU A 99 4.85 3.85 -6.21
N GLN A 100 4.00 2.89 -6.58
CA GLN A 100 3.44 2.75 -7.93
C GLN A 100 1.92 2.81 -7.90
N PRO A 101 1.30 3.68 -8.71
CA PRO A 101 -0.16 3.74 -8.80
C PRO A 101 -0.72 2.49 -9.49
N LEU A 102 -1.95 2.11 -9.14
CA LEU A 102 -2.65 0.95 -9.71
C LEU A 102 -2.82 1.00 -11.24
N GLU A 103 -2.77 2.20 -11.84
CA GLU A 103 -2.82 2.37 -13.30
C GLU A 103 -1.55 1.87 -14.02
N GLN A 104 -0.41 1.86 -13.33
CA GLN A 104 0.84 1.40 -13.90
C GLN A 104 1.02 -0.09 -13.65
N PRO A 105 1.11 -0.92 -14.71
CA PRO A 105 1.35 -2.34 -14.52
C PRO A 105 2.79 -2.58 -14.04
N ILE A 106 2.95 -3.54 -13.13
CA ILE A 106 4.26 -3.99 -12.62
C ILE A 106 5.15 -4.46 -13.79
N ILE A 107 4.59 -5.27 -14.69
CA ILE A 107 5.26 -5.71 -15.92
C ILE A 107 4.70 -4.93 -17.11
N LYS A 108 5.52 -4.06 -17.70
CA LYS A 108 5.13 -3.24 -18.85
C LYS A 108 4.87 -4.13 -20.08
N PRO A 109 3.67 -4.07 -20.69
CA PRO A 109 3.38 -4.83 -21.90
C PRO A 109 4.13 -4.25 -23.10
N VAL A 110 4.38 -5.09 -24.11
CA VAL A 110 5.02 -4.67 -25.37
C VAL A 110 4.06 -3.78 -26.17
N LYS A 111 4.39 -2.49 -26.30
CA LYS A 111 3.62 -1.53 -27.09
C LYS A 111 4.27 -1.34 -28.46
N ASN A 112 3.54 -1.67 -29.54
CA ASN A 112 3.95 -1.39 -30.91
C ASN A 112 3.31 -0.08 -31.39
N ILE A 113 4.06 1.02 -31.33
CA ILE A 113 3.56 2.32 -31.75
C ILE A 113 3.70 2.43 -33.28
N LYS A 114 2.57 2.48 -33.99
CA LYS A 114 2.51 2.70 -35.44
C LYS A 114 1.69 3.96 -35.70
N PHE A 115 2.36 5.02 -36.16
CA PHE A 115 1.70 6.29 -36.51
C PHE A 115 1.17 6.30 -37.94
N GLU A 116 1.68 5.43 -38.79
CA GLU A 116 1.33 5.32 -40.20
C GLU A 116 0.97 3.88 -40.54
N VAL A 117 0.10 3.73 -41.53
CA VAL A 117 -0.31 2.41 -42.03
C VAL A 117 0.80 1.87 -42.94
N GLY A 118 1.67 1.04 -42.38
CA GLY A 118 2.59 0.21 -43.17
C GLY A 118 1.80 -0.89 -43.87
N VAL A 119 1.67 -0.81 -45.20
CA VAL A 119 1.07 -1.88 -46.00
C VAL A 119 2.04 -3.07 -46.03
N LYS A 120 1.59 -4.24 -45.57
CA LYS A 120 2.32 -5.51 -45.72
C LYS A 120 2.32 -5.91 -47.20
N ASP A 121 3.38 -6.56 -47.68
CA ASP A 121 3.58 -7.01 -49.07
C ASP A 121 2.26 -7.35 -49.78
N SER A 122 1.81 -6.41 -50.62
CA SER A 122 0.60 -6.58 -51.40
C SER A 122 0.93 -7.33 -52.69
N SER A 123 0.13 -8.34 -53.04
CA SER A 123 0.30 -9.05 -54.30
C SER A 123 -0.07 -8.12 -55.45
N THR A 124 0.92 -7.63 -56.18
CA THR A 124 0.72 -6.91 -57.44
C THR A 124 0.59 -7.90 -58.60
N TYR A 125 -0.24 -7.57 -59.61
CA TYR A 125 -0.33 -8.34 -60.85
C TYR A 125 0.98 -8.36 -61.65
N VAL A 126 1.86 -7.40 -61.38
CA VAL A 126 3.16 -7.24 -62.02
C VAL A 126 4.24 -7.73 -61.05
N SER A 127 5.26 -8.42 -61.56
CA SER A 127 6.37 -8.88 -60.75
C SER A 127 7.31 -7.74 -60.36
N THR A 128 7.89 -7.83 -59.18
CA THR A 128 8.87 -6.84 -58.67
C THR A 128 10.07 -6.71 -59.61
N GLN A 129 10.54 -7.82 -60.19
CA GLN A 129 11.64 -7.83 -61.15
C GLN A 129 11.33 -7.04 -62.42
N PHE A 130 10.10 -7.14 -62.93
CA PHE A 130 9.69 -6.36 -64.09
C PHE A 130 9.64 -4.86 -63.77
N LEU A 131 9.14 -4.47 -62.60
CA LEU A 131 9.12 -3.07 -62.16
C LEU A 131 10.54 -2.49 -62.03
N ILE A 132 11.47 -3.24 -61.42
CA ILE A 132 12.89 -2.84 -61.32
C ILE A 132 13.54 -2.70 -62.71
N GLY A 133 13.21 -3.60 -63.64
CA GLY A 133 13.67 -3.50 -65.04
C GLY A 133 13.17 -2.25 -65.76
N LEU A 134 11.93 -1.82 -65.50
CA LEU A 134 11.39 -0.56 -66.01
C LEU A 134 12.09 0.66 -65.39
N MET A 135 12.37 0.64 -64.08
CA MET A 135 13.09 1.73 -63.40
C MET A 135 14.51 1.95 -63.96
N SER A 136 15.13 0.90 -64.51
CA SER A 136 16.45 0.98 -65.15
C SER A 136 16.44 1.73 -66.48
N ASN A 137 15.26 1.99 -67.06
CA ASN A 137 15.10 2.64 -68.36
C ASN A 137 14.35 3.97 -68.20
N PRO A 138 15.04 5.13 -68.12
CA PRO A 138 14.41 6.43 -67.90
C PRO A 138 13.35 6.83 -68.94
N GLY A 139 13.44 6.30 -70.16
CA GLY A 139 12.44 6.55 -71.22
C GLY A 139 11.08 5.85 -70.99
N LEU A 140 11.02 4.86 -70.09
CA LEU A 140 9.81 4.09 -69.79
C LEU A 140 9.13 4.53 -68.48
N ILE A 141 9.76 5.41 -67.69
CA ILE A 141 9.18 5.95 -66.45
C ILE A 141 8.57 7.33 -66.69
N ARG A 142 7.49 7.65 -65.96
CA ARG A 142 6.86 8.98 -65.95
C ARG A 142 6.52 9.38 -64.52
N ASN A 143 7.04 10.52 -64.07
CA ASN A 143 6.74 11.06 -62.74
C ASN A 143 5.56 12.02 -62.84
N VAL A 144 4.43 11.65 -62.25
CA VAL A 144 3.18 12.43 -62.29
C VAL A 144 2.78 12.77 -60.85
N ALA A 145 2.55 14.05 -60.57
CA ALA A 145 1.95 14.51 -59.31
C ALA A 145 0.49 14.87 -59.55
N LEU A 146 -0.41 14.34 -58.72
CA LEU A 146 -1.82 14.69 -58.73
C LEU A 146 -2.05 15.75 -57.66
N ILE A 147 -2.37 16.97 -58.07
CA ILE A 147 -2.69 18.10 -57.18
C ILE A 147 -4.11 18.59 -57.47
N GLY A 148 -4.79 19.10 -56.46
CA GLY A 148 -6.17 19.54 -56.57
C GLY A 148 -6.58 20.40 -55.38
N HIS A 149 -7.83 20.84 -55.42
CA HIS A 149 -8.48 21.47 -54.27
C HIS A 149 -8.79 20.43 -53.19
N LEU A 150 -8.83 20.84 -51.92
CA LEU A 150 -9.36 20.07 -50.79
C LEU A 150 -10.86 19.75 -50.92
#